data_AF-A0AAV2MHX1-F1
#
_entry.id   AF-A0AAV2MHX1-F1
#
_cell.length_a   1.000
_cell.length_b   1.000
_cell.length_c   1.000
_cell.angle_alpha   90.00
_cell.angle_beta   90.00
_cell.angle_gamma   90.00
#
_symmetry.space_group_name_H-M   'P 1'
#
loop_
_entity.id
_entity.type
_entity.pdbx_description
1 polymer ?
#
loop_
_entity_poly.entity_id
_entity_poly.type
_entity_poly.pdbx_seq_one_letter_code
_entity_poly.pdbx_strand_id
1 'polypeptide(L)' 'MSLHHPQLPGCELLVLWSVLVDSDGRVNPQVQLLPKVPDNALQMFHSSPVAGAAEAFLSLQRILGVECALEAVVTAMSE' A
#
# COMPACT_ATOMS: atom_id res chain seq x y z
N MET A 1 -0.61 -9.48 -3.63
CA MET A 1 -2.09 -9.48 -3.60
C MET A 1 -2.57 -8.14 -4.14
N SER A 2 -3.73 -8.08 -4.81
CA SER A 2 -4.35 -6.81 -5.25
C SER A 2 -5.66 -6.58 -4.51
N LEU A 3 -5.91 -5.32 -4.17
CA LEU A 3 -7.15 -4.81 -3.60
C LEU A 3 -7.77 -3.86 -4.62
N HIS A 4 -9.07 -4.04 -4.86
CA HIS A 4 -9.82 -3.25 -5.83
C HIS A 4 -11.02 -2.64 -5.13
N HIS A 5 -11.27 -1.35 -5.36
CA HIS A 5 -12.44 -0.70 -4.81
C HIS A 5 -13.70 -1.13 -5.58
N PRO A 6 -14.77 -1.61 -4.92
CA PRO A 6 -15.93 -2.19 -5.60
C PRO A 6 -16.68 -1.18 -6.49
N GLN A 7 -16.68 0.10 -6.10
CA GLN A 7 -17.38 1.17 -6.83
C GLN A 7 -16.47 2.01 -7.73
N LEU A 8 -15.15 1.88 -7.60
CA LEU A 8 -14.17 2.74 -8.29
C LEU A 8 -13.18 1.85 -9.06
N PRO A 9 -13.51 1.43 -10.29
CA PRO A 9 -12.76 0.43 -11.05
C PRO A 9 -11.32 0.85 -11.44
N GLY A 10 -10.92 2.10 -11.18
CA GLY A 10 -9.55 2.58 -11.33
C GLY A 10 -8.76 2.70 -10.02
N CYS A 11 -9.38 2.44 -8.86
CA CYS A 11 -8.73 2.49 -7.56
C CYS A 11 -8.22 1.10 -7.19
N GLU A 12 -6.92 0.89 -7.39
CA GLU A 12 -6.25 -0.38 -7.12
C GLU A 12 -5.06 -0.17 -6.17
N LEU A 13 -4.97 -1.00 -5.14
CA LEU A 13 -3.79 -1.07 -4.26
C LEU A 13 -3.15 -2.46 -4.37
N LEU A 14 -1.82 -2.49 -4.46
CA LEU A 14 -1.04 -3.71 -4.50
C LEU A 14 -0.35 -3.93 -3.16
N VAL A 15 -0.61 -5.07 -2.54
CA VAL A 15 0.11 -5.53 -1.35
C VAL A 15 1.28 -6.38 -1.81
N LEU A 16 2.49 -5.85 -1.61
CA LEU A 16 3.76 -6.51 -1.88
C LEU A 16 4.35 -7.03 -0.56
N TRP A 17 4.53 -8.35 -0.47
CA TRP A 17 5.28 -8.97 0.60
C TRP A 17 6.64 -9.40 0.08
N SER A 18 7.69 -9.05 0.81
CA SER A 18 9.07 -9.40 0.47
C SER A 18 9.82 -9.81 1.74
N VAL A 19 10.85 -10.62 1.56
CA VAL A 19 11.74 -11.01 2.64
C VAL A 19 13.13 -10.54 2.27
N LEU A 20 13.65 -9.57 3.03
CA LEU A 20 15.00 -9.10 2.87
C LEU A 20 15.90 -9.88 3.81
N VAL A 21 17.05 -10.33 3.32
CA VAL A 21 18.09 -10.95 4.14
C VAL A 21 19.29 -10.04 4.11
N ASP A 22 19.75 -9.60 5.28
CA ASP A 22 20.95 -8.76 5.37
C ASP A 22 22.23 -9.59 5.24
N SER A 23 23.37 -8.90 5.18
CA SER A 23 24.69 -9.53 5.10
C SER A 23 25.05 -10.38 6.33
N ASP A 24 24.41 -10.12 7.47
CA ASP A 24 24.58 -10.88 8.71
C ASP A 24 23.64 -12.11 8.76
N GLY A 25 22.82 -12.32 7.72
CA GLY A 25 21.84 -13.40 7.65
C GLY A 25 20.56 -13.12 8.42
N ARG A 26 20.31 -11.89 8.90
CA ARG A 26 19.04 -11.54 9.55
C ARG A 26 17.94 -11.46 8.51
N VAL A 27 16.81 -12.07 8.84
CA VAL A 27 15.61 -12.08 8.01
C VAL A 27 14.70 -10.93 8.42
N ASN A 28 14.36 -10.05 7.48
CA ASN A 28 13.49 -8.92 7.67
C ASN A 28 12.30 -8.99 6.68
N PRO A 29 11.15 -9.53 7.12
CA PRO A 29 9.94 -9.52 6.30
C PRO A 29 9.37 -8.11 6.20
N GLN A 30 9.06 -7.68 4.98
CA GLN A 30 8.45 -6.37 4.72
C GLN A 30 7.14 -6.52 3.96
N VAL A 31 6.13 -5.78 4.40
CA VAL A 31 4.87 -5.59 3.69
C VAL A 31 4.78 -4.14 3.25
N GLN A 32 4.61 -3.94 1.95
CA GLN A 32 4.50 -2.63 1.32
C GLN A 32 3.17 -2.53 0.58
N LEU A 33 2.64 -1.30 0.53
CA LEU A 33 1.42 -0.97 -0.18
C LEU A 33 1.78 -0.03 -1.33
N LEU A 34 1.49 -0.45 -2.55
CA LEU A 34 1.77 0.30 -3.77
C LEU A 34 0.44 0.69 -4.41
N PRO A 35 0.07 1.98 -4.40
CA PRO A 35 -1.12 2.42 -5.12
C PRO A 35 -0.82 2.42 -6.62
N LYS A 36 -1.77 1.89 -7.38
CA LYS A 36 -1.72 1.93 -8.83
C LYS A 36 -2.71 2.99 -9.29
N VAL A 37 -2.17 4.09 -9.80
CA VAL A 37 -2.97 5.18 -10.35
C VAL A 37 -3.09 4.98 -11.86
N PRO A 38 -4.32 5.02 -12.42
CA PRO A 38 -4.51 4.96 -13.86
C PRO A 38 -3.74 6.05 -14.61
N ASP A 39 -3.13 5.71 -15.75
CA ASP A 39 -2.27 6.64 -16.52
C ASP A 39 -3.02 7.91 -16.97
N ASN A 40 -4.31 7.78 -17.27
CA ASN A 40 -5.17 8.91 -17.63
C ASN A 40 -5.40 9.87 -16.44
N ALA A 41 -5.45 9.34 -15.21
CA ALA A 41 -5.61 10.13 -14.00
C ALA A 41 -4.31 10.86 -13.64
N LEU A 42 -3.13 10.26 -13.91
CA LEU A 42 -1.83 10.92 -13.70
C LEU A 42 -1.73 12.27 -14.42
N GLN A 43 -2.33 12.40 -15.61
CA GLN A 43 -2.34 13.65 -16.38
C GLN A 43 -3.22 14.75 -15.74
N MET A 44 -4.14 14.38 -14.84
CA MET A 44 -5.05 15.30 -14.17
C MET A 44 -4.46 15.87 -12.87
N PHE A 45 -3.40 15.25 -12.33
CA PHE A 45 -2.79 15.70 -11.08
C PHE A 45 -1.60 16.61 -11.35
N HIS A 46 -1.61 17.80 -10.73
CA HIS A 46 -0.50 18.76 -10.81
C HIS A 46 0.76 18.31 -10.02
N SER A 47 0.62 17.30 -9.16
CA SER A 47 1.67 16.66 -8.36
C SER A 47 1.45 15.16 -8.32
N SER A 48 2.43 14.35 -7.88
CA SER A 48 2.25 12.90 -7.76
C SER A 48 1.11 12.59 -6.77
N PRO A 49 -0.04 12.05 -7.22
CA PRO A 49 -1.22 11.81 -6.37
C PRO A 49 -1.00 10.76 -5.28
N VAL A 50 0.12 10.04 -5.37
CA VAL A 50 0.50 8.90 -4.53
C VAL A 50 1.46 9.28 -3.41
N ALA A 51 2.03 10.49 -3.45
CA ALA A 51 3.06 10.88 -2.51
C ALA A 51 2.57 10.74 -1.05
N GLY A 52 3.25 9.92 -0.24
CA GLY A 52 2.93 9.71 1.17
C GLY A 52 2.15 8.43 1.49
N ALA A 53 1.58 7.72 0.52
CA ALA A 53 0.77 6.52 0.79
C ALA A 53 1.60 5.39 1.43
N ALA A 54 2.81 5.18 0.93
CA ALA A 54 3.72 4.18 1.48
C ALA A 54 4.16 4.54 2.90
N GLU A 55 4.48 5.82 3.15
CA GLU A 55 4.90 6.36 4.45
C GLU A 55 3.77 6.30 5.48
N ALA A 56 2.54 6.60 5.07
CA ALA A 56 1.35 6.47 5.90
C ALA A 56 1.11 5.00 6.28
N PHE A 57 1.25 4.07 5.33
CA PHE A 57 1.11 2.64 5.60
C PHE A 57 2.21 2.12 6.54
N LEU A 58 3.46 2.57 6.38
CA LEU A 58 4.54 2.26 7.32
C LEU A 58 4.25 2.80 8.73
N SER A 59 3.62 3.97 8.82
CA SER A 59 3.22 4.55 10.10
C SER A 59 2.09 3.74 10.76
N LEU A 60 1.10 3.29 9.98
CA LEU A 60 0.04 2.39 10.45
C LEU A 60 0.60 1.06 10.97
N GLN A 61 1.54 0.45 10.23
CA GLN A 61 2.19 -0.79 10.66
C GLN A 61 2.93 -0.63 12.00
N ARG A 62 3.57 0.52 12.23
CA ARG A 62 4.26 0.80 13.49
C ARG A 62 3.32 0.98 14.68
N ILE A 63 2.13 1.54 14.45
CA ILE A 63 1.15 1.83 15.50
C ILE A 63 0.28 0.60 15.80
N LEU A 64 -0.18 -0.10 14.76
CA LEU A 64 -1.21 -1.14 14.85
C LEU A 64 -0.66 -2.56 14.66
N GLY A 65 0.56 -2.71 14.14
CA GLY A 65 1.05 -3.98 13.61
C GLY A 65 0.57 -4.25 12.18
N VAL A 66 1.14 -5.27 11.54
CA VAL A 66 0.94 -5.56 10.10
C VAL A 66 -0.49 -5.99 9.79
N GLU A 67 -1.05 -6.92 10.58
CA GLU A 67 -2.40 -7.46 10.34
C GLU A 67 -3.47 -6.37 10.46
N CYS A 68 -3.47 -5.61 11.57
CA CYS A 68 -4.40 -4.53 11.80
C CYS A 68 -4.23 -3.38 10.78
N ALA A 69 -3.00 -3.09 10.34
CA ALA A 69 -2.77 -2.09 9.30
C ALA A 69 -3.36 -2.52 7.95
N LEU A 70 -3.24 -3.81 7.59
CA LEU A 70 -3.87 -4.36 6.39
C LEU A 70 -5.40 -4.34 6.48
N GLU A 71 -5.96 -4.77 7.61
CA GLU A 71 -7.42 -4.76 7.83
C GLU A 71 -8.00 -3.35 7.73
N ALA A 72 -7.32 -2.35 8.29
CA ALA A 72 -7.72 -0.96 8.19
C ALA A 72 -7.75 -0.46 6.74
N VAL A 73 -6.75 -0.84 5.93
CA VAL A 73 -6.71 -0.50 4.49
C VAL A 73 -7.83 -1.21 3.73
N VAL A 74 -8.05 -2.51 3.99
CA VAL A 74 -9.11 -3.30 3.33
C VAL A 74 -10.48 -2.72 3.65
N THR A 75 -10.72 -2.38 4.91
CA THR A 75 -11.97 -1.75 5.36
C THR A 75 -12.17 -0.41 4.65
N ALA A 76 -11.16 0.47 4.64
CA ALA A 76 -11.24 1.77 3.98
C ALA A 76 -11.43 1.69 2.45
N MET A 77 -11.04 0.58 1.82
CA MET A 77 -11.27 0.34 0.39
C MET A 77 -12.62 -0.29 0.07
N SER A 78 -13.32 -0.78 1.09
CA SER A 78 -14.60 -1.49 0.94
C SER A 78 -15.82 -0.61 1.25
N GLU A 79 -15.61 0.54 1.89
CA GLU A 79 -16.62 1.59 2.15
C GLU A 79 -16.92 2.41 0.89
#